data_AF-A0A4Y2EDV4-F1
#
_entry.id   AF-A0A4Y2EDV4-F1
#
_cell.length_a   1.000
_cell.length_b   1.000
_cell.length_c   1.000
_cell.angle_alpha   90.00
_cell.angle_beta   90.00
_cell.angle_gamma   90.00
#
_symmetry.space_group_name_H-M   'P 1'
#
loop_
_entity.id
_entity.type
_entity.pdbx_description
1 polymer ?
#
loop_
_entity_poly.entity_id
_entity_poly.type
_entity_poly.pdbx_seq_one_letter_code
_entity_poly.pdbx_strand_id
1 'polypeptide(L)'
;MPKVALFSRQWPRNEILFATGHGPFPSYFKRFGLAVPNNCGCDDECIPFYYATACPLTLSFHFKTPSTIHKVHWLRNLVSNPHARRRWKILMEFIQKNEQVLSC
;
A
#
# COMPACT_ATOMS: atom_id res chain seq x y z
N MET A 1 6.18 21.04 3.32
CA MET A 1 5.32 20.17 2.47
C MET A 1 5.49 20.60 1.02
N PRO A 2 5.70 19.65 0.09
CA PRO A 2 4.59 19.30 -0.80
C PRO A 2 4.53 17.77 -1.00
N LYS A 3 3.68 17.09 -0.21
CA LYS A 3 3.48 15.64 -0.33
C LYS A 3 2.28 15.24 -1.19
N VAL A 4 1.33 16.16 -1.42
CA VAL A 4 0.05 15.85 -2.11
C VAL A 4 0.14 16.06 -3.63
N ALA A 5 0.87 17.08 -4.09
CA ALA A 5 0.93 17.45 -5.50
C ALA A 5 1.61 16.41 -6.40
N LEU A 6 2.50 15.58 -5.85
CA LEU A 6 3.23 14.55 -6.60
C LEU A 6 2.33 13.42 -7.10
N PHE A 7 1.21 13.17 -6.40
CA PHE A 7 0.31 12.04 -6.68
C PHE A 7 -1.03 12.49 -7.29
N SER A 8 -1.47 13.73 -7.06
CA SER A 8 -2.87 14.12 -7.29
C SER A 8 -3.35 14.12 -8.74
N ARG A 9 -2.47 14.32 -9.74
CA ARG A 9 -2.87 14.34 -11.16
C ARG A 9 -2.74 13.00 -11.90
N GLN A 10 -1.93 12.07 -11.42
CA GLN A 10 -1.58 10.84 -12.15
C GLN A 10 -2.04 9.55 -11.46
N TRP A 11 -2.62 9.65 -10.26
CA TRP A 11 -3.00 8.50 -9.46
C TRP A 11 -4.49 8.55 -9.13
N PRO A 12 -5.22 7.43 -9.24
CA PRO A 12 -6.57 7.32 -8.72
C PRO A 12 -6.57 7.43 -7.19
N ARG A 13 -7.70 7.80 -6.62
CA ARG A 13 -7.85 8.11 -5.19
C ARG A 13 -7.34 6.98 -4.29
N ASN A 14 -7.67 5.73 -4.58
CA ASN A 14 -7.23 4.56 -3.82
C ASN A 14 -5.70 4.41 -3.75
N GLU A 15 -5.00 4.64 -4.86
CA GLU A 15 -3.53 4.57 -4.90
C GLU A 15 -2.88 5.74 -4.12
N ILE A 16 -3.47 6.95 -4.17
CA ILE A 16 -3.00 8.10 -3.37
C ILE A 16 -3.15 7.81 -1.87
N LEU A 17 -4.31 7.29 -1.50
CA LEU A 17 -4.59 6.96 -0.11
C LEU A 17 -3.65 5.84 0.39
N PHE A 18 -3.32 4.86 -0.44
CA PHE A 18 -2.28 3.87 -0.14
C PHE A 18 -0.92 4.54 0.11
N ALA A 19 -0.42 5.30 -0.87
CA ALA A 19 0.92 5.88 -0.82
C ALA A 19 1.11 6.84 0.36
N THR A 20 0.02 7.46 0.81
CA THR A 20 0.02 8.38 1.94
C THR A 20 -0.32 7.74 3.29
N GLY A 21 -0.68 6.45 3.32
CA GLY A 21 -1.09 5.77 4.56
C GLY A 21 -2.50 6.15 5.04
N HIS A 22 -3.34 6.70 4.17
CA HIS A 22 -4.70 7.20 4.48
C HIS A 22 -5.84 6.38 3.84
N GLY A 23 -5.56 5.19 3.32
CA GLY A 23 -6.53 4.35 2.59
C GLY A 23 -7.44 3.50 3.46
N PRO A 24 -8.49 2.90 2.85
CA PRO A 24 -9.29 1.85 3.48
C PRO A 24 -8.39 0.63 3.60
N PHE A 25 -7.52 0.68 4.60
CA PHE A 25 -6.80 -0.44 5.12
C PHE A 25 -7.50 -0.86 6.41
N PRO A 26 -7.37 -2.10 6.84
CA PRO A 26 -8.08 -2.56 8.01
C PRO A 26 -7.65 -1.82 9.31
N SER A 27 -6.44 -1.26 9.35
CA SER A 27 -6.04 -0.22 10.32
C SER A 27 -6.93 1.04 10.33
N TYR A 28 -7.53 1.42 9.20
CA TYR A 28 -8.55 2.47 9.10
C TYR A 28 -9.85 2.02 9.78
N PHE A 29 -10.29 0.78 9.62
CA PHE A 29 -11.46 0.24 10.32
C PHE A 29 -11.28 0.24 11.84
N LYS A 30 -10.07 -0.07 12.33
CA LYS A 30 -9.71 0.06 13.76
C LYS A 30 -9.93 1.49 14.30
N ARG A 31 -9.66 2.52 13.51
CA ARG A 31 -9.89 3.93 13.89
C ARG A 31 -11.38 4.27 14.10
N PHE A 32 -12.28 3.53 13.46
CA PHE A 32 -13.74 3.70 13.60
C PHE A 32 -14.38 2.64 14.49
N GLY A 33 -13.58 1.86 15.23
CA GLY A 33 -14.09 0.82 16.13
C GLY A 33 -14.78 -0.35 15.42
N LEU A 34 -14.56 -0.49 14.11
CA LEU A 34 -15.09 -1.61 13.34
C LEU A 34 -14.18 -2.82 13.55
N ALA A 35 -14.79 -3.98 13.86
CA ALA A 35 -14.07 -5.20 14.17
C ALA A 35 -13.22 -5.63 12.97
N VAL A 36 -11.90 -5.61 13.14
CA VAL A 36 -11.00 -6.25 12.20
C VAL A 36 -10.90 -7.72 12.59
N PRO A 37 -11.06 -8.68 11.67
CA PRO A 37 -10.85 -10.08 11.99
C PRO A 37 -9.41 -10.28 12.53
N ASN A 38 -9.28 -10.91 13.69
CA ASN A 38 -8.01 -11.19 14.39
C ASN A 38 -7.05 -12.10 13.60
N ASN A 39 -7.38 -12.49 12.37
CA ASN A 39 -6.65 -13.48 11.56
C ASN A 39 -5.73 -12.81 10.53
N CYS A 40 -5.17 -11.68 10.93
CA CYS A 40 -4.09 -11.01 10.25
C CYS A 40 -2.90 -11.97 10.11
N GLY A 41 -2.59 -12.44 8.90
CA GLY A 41 -1.40 -13.25 8.64
C GLY A 41 -0.09 -12.45 8.64
N CYS A 42 -0.07 -11.25 9.21
CA CYS A 42 0.96 -10.23 9.03
C CYS A 42 1.17 -9.43 10.32
N ASP A 43 2.01 -9.93 11.23
CA ASP A 43 2.18 -9.42 12.60
C ASP A 43 2.67 -7.96 12.77
N ASP A 44 2.87 -7.22 11.68
CA ASP A 44 3.39 -5.85 11.68
C ASP A 44 2.28 -4.78 11.50
N GLU A 45 2.57 -3.53 11.88
CA GLU A 45 1.72 -2.38 11.56
C GLU A 45 1.35 -2.41 10.07
N CYS A 46 0.04 -2.42 9.77
CA CYS A 46 -0.54 -2.36 8.42
C CYS A 46 -0.29 -1.02 7.72
N ILE A 47 0.98 -0.67 7.61
CA ILE A 47 1.50 0.39 6.77
C ILE A 47 1.37 -0.15 5.34
N PRO A 48 0.72 0.58 4.42
CA PRO A 48 0.50 0.09 3.07
C PRO A 48 1.78 -0.43 2.38
N PHE A 49 2.94 0.20 2.63
CA PHE A 49 4.25 -0.27 2.17
C PHE A 49 4.58 -1.73 2.52
N TYR A 50 4.09 -2.25 3.64
CA TYR A 50 4.33 -3.63 4.05
C TYR A 50 3.77 -4.63 3.02
N TYR A 51 2.56 -4.39 2.49
CA TYR A 51 1.99 -5.22 1.42
C TYR A 51 2.80 -5.19 0.13
N ALA A 52 3.49 -4.10 -0.13
CA ALA A 52 4.31 -3.95 -1.33
C ALA A 52 5.72 -4.54 -1.17
N THR A 53 6.20 -4.80 0.04
CA THR A 53 7.63 -5.03 0.28
C THR A 53 7.97 -6.21 1.18
N ALA A 54 7.04 -6.66 2.04
CA ALA A 54 7.35 -7.65 3.08
C ALA A 54 6.23 -8.67 3.34
N CYS A 55 4.97 -8.36 3.04
CA CYS A 55 3.84 -9.26 3.30
C CYS A 55 4.00 -10.64 2.63
N PRO A 56 3.98 -11.76 3.39
CA PRO A 56 4.11 -13.11 2.82
C PRO A 56 3.05 -13.44 1.78
N LEU A 57 1.83 -12.90 1.94
CA LEU A 57 0.69 -13.14 1.04
C LEU A 57 0.83 -12.43 -0.32
N THR A 58 1.79 -11.50 -0.47
CA THR A 58 2.03 -10.76 -1.71
C THR A 58 3.45 -10.96 -2.25
N LEU A 59 4.14 -12.05 -1.86
CA LEU A 59 5.55 -12.33 -2.20
C LEU A 59 5.86 -12.16 -3.69
N SER A 60 4.96 -12.62 -4.58
CA SER A 60 5.09 -12.53 -6.03
C SER A 60 5.07 -11.08 -6.57
N PHE A 61 4.55 -10.14 -5.79
CA PHE A 61 4.42 -8.73 -6.14
C PHE A 61 5.46 -7.85 -5.45
N HIS A 62 6.37 -8.42 -4.66
CA HIS A 62 7.31 -7.66 -3.84
C HIS A 62 8.17 -6.70 -4.66
N PHE A 63 8.12 -5.46 -4.23
CA PHE A 63 9.07 -4.41 -4.55
C PHE A 63 10.19 -4.44 -3.54
N LYS A 64 11.37 -3.96 -3.95
CA LYS A 64 12.48 -3.78 -3.03
C LYS A 64 12.07 -2.81 -1.91
N THR A 65 12.24 -3.22 -0.66
CA THR A 65 11.97 -2.39 0.51
C THR A 65 12.85 -1.13 0.47
N PRO A 66 12.27 0.08 0.37
CA PRO A 66 13.06 1.29 0.40
C PRO A 66 13.51 1.58 1.84
N SER A 67 14.75 2.05 2.01
CA SER A 67 15.13 2.63 3.30
C SER A 67 14.34 3.91 3.57
N THR A 68 14.24 4.31 4.83
CA THR A 68 13.38 5.42 5.28
C THR A 68 13.61 6.72 4.50
N ILE A 69 14.87 7.04 4.20
CA ILE A 69 15.25 8.23 3.44
C ILE A 69 14.88 8.17 1.95
N HIS A 70 14.77 6.96 1.39
CA HIS A 70 14.48 6.73 -0.03
C HIS A 70 12.99 6.52 -0.32
N LYS A 71 12.10 6.53 0.70
CA LYS A 71 10.65 6.33 0.51
C LYS A 71 10.06 7.25 -0.56
N VAL A 72 10.45 8.53 -0.57
CA VAL A 72 9.95 9.49 -1.56
C VAL A 72 10.48 9.17 -2.98
N HIS A 73 11.75 8.76 -3.10
CA HIS A 73 12.32 8.39 -4.38
C HIS A 73 11.69 7.09 -4.91
N TRP A 74 11.41 6.13 -4.04
CA TRP A 74 10.70 4.90 -4.37
C TRP A 74 9.29 5.19 -4.88
N LEU A 75 8.54 6.08 -4.20
CA LEU A 75 7.22 6.51 -4.66
C LEU A 75 7.30 7.22 -6.02
N ARG A 76 8.32 8.06 -6.25
CA ARG A 76 8.57 8.68 -7.56
C ARG A 76 8.84 7.63 -8.63
N ASN A 77 9.62 6.59 -8.31
CA ASN A 77 9.91 5.50 -9.25
C ASN A 77 8.62 4.76 -9.66
N LEU A 78 7.71 4.50 -8.71
CA LEU A 78 6.40 3.93 -9.03
C LEU A 78 5.60 4.79 -10.02
N VAL A 79 5.78 6.12 -10.00
CA VAL A 79 5.14 7.03 -10.95
C VAL A 79 5.87 7.03 -12.30
N SER A 80 7.20 7.17 -12.28
CA SER A 80 7.99 7.41 -13.48
C SER A 80 8.33 6.15 -14.27
N ASN A 81 8.23 4.96 -13.67
CA ASN A 81 8.57 3.69 -14.31
C ASN A 81 7.29 2.91 -14.70
N PRO A 82 6.99 2.73 -16.00
CA PRO A 82 5.79 2.03 -16.46
C PRO A 82 5.68 0.57 -16.00
N HIS A 83 6.81 -0.15 -15.90
CA HIS A 83 6.83 -1.53 -15.43
C HIS A 83 6.49 -1.61 -13.94
N ALA A 84 7.10 -0.71 -13.14
CA ALA A 84 6.78 -0.60 -11.73
C ALA A 84 5.31 -0.22 -11.52
N ARG A 85 4.78 0.72 -12.32
CA ARG A 85 3.37 1.12 -12.25
C ARG A 85 2.40 -0.01 -12.61
N ARG A 86 2.74 -0.86 -13.59
CA ARG A 86 1.93 -2.02 -13.94
C ARG A 86 1.88 -3.04 -12.79
N ARG A 87 3.04 -3.39 -12.21
CA ARG A 87 3.10 -4.30 -11.04
C ARG A 87 2.32 -3.73 -9.85
N TRP A 88 2.43 -2.42 -9.65
CA TRP A 88 1.73 -1.69 -8.60
C TRP A 88 0.21 -1.81 -8.72
N LYS A 89 -0.33 -1.61 -9.93
CA LYS A 89 -1.78 -1.75 -10.19
C LYS A 89 -2.28 -3.17 -9.90
N ILE A 90 -1.54 -4.19 -10.34
CA ILE A 90 -1.90 -5.60 -10.10
C ILE A 90 -1.91 -5.90 -8.60
N LEU A 91 -0.92 -5.42 -7.85
CA LEU A 91 -0.89 -5.54 -6.39
C LEU A 91 -2.11 -4.86 -5.75
N MET A 92 -2.45 -3.64 -6.17
CA MET A 92 -3.60 -2.91 -5.64
C MET A 92 -4.93 -3.64 -5.91
N GLU A 93 -5.11 -4.20 -7.11
CA GLU A 93 -6.29 -5.01 -7.43
C GLU A 93 -6.34 -6.30 -6.61
N PHE A 94 -5.19 -6.95 -6.39
CA PHE A 94 -5.10 -8.12 -5.53
C PHE A 94 -5.48 -7.78 -4.08
N ILE A 95 -4.94 -6.69 -3.54
CA ILE A 95 -5.26 -6.25 -2.17
C ILE A 95 -6.76 -5.94 -2.04
N GLN A 96 -7.34 -5.24 -3.00
CA GLN A 96 -8.77 -4.92 -2.99
C GLN A 96 -9.66 -6.17 -3.06
N LYS A 97 -9.28 -7.19 -3.84
CA LYS A 97 -10.05 -8.44 -3.96
C LYS A 97 -9.91 -9.36 -2.74
N ASN A 98 -8.83 -9.21 -1.97
CA ASN A 98 -8.47 -10.08 -0.86
C ASN A 98 -8.40 -9.32 0.47
N GLU A 99 -9.07 -8.18 0.59
CA GLU A 99 -9.07 -7.30 1.77
C GLU A 99 -9.43 -8.09 3.05
N GLN A 100 -10.39 -9.00 2.95
CA GLN A 100 -10.84 -9.88 4.03
C GLN A 100 -9.77 -10.86 4.54
N VAL A 101 -8.76 -11.21 3.71
CA VAL A 101 -7.67 -12.13 4.07
C VAL A 101 -6.40 -11.36 4.45
N LEU A 102 -6.21 -10.20 3.84
CA LEU A 102 -5.07 -9.32 4.08
C LEU A 102 -5.29 -8.40 5.29
N SER A 103 -6.41 -8.56 6.00
CA SER A 103 -6.83 -7.62 7.02
C SER A 103 -6.19 -7.82 8.40
N CYS A 104 -5.46 -6.79 8.84
CA CYS A 104 -5.14 -6.39 10.21
C CYS A 104 -5.50 -4.88 10.32
#